data_AF-A0A420EJR2-F1
#
_entry.id   AF-A0A420EJR2-F1
#
_cell.length_a   1.000
_cell.length_b   1.000
_cell.length_c   1.000
_cell.angle_alpha   90.00
_cell.angle_beta   90.00
_cell.angle_gamma   90.00
#
_symmetry.space_group_name_H-M   'P 1'
#
loop_
_entity.id
_entity.type
_entity.pdbx_description
1 polymer ?
#
loop_
_entity_poly.entity_id
_entity_poly.type
_entity_poly.pdbx_seq_one_letter_code
_entity_poly.pdbx_strand_id
1 'polypeptide(L)'
;MLDMIQWLYPFSWLFALCSFSPQILRLVRTKSSAQDLSLPSWLMFLANACLGWSYAFFVVEDGMLIVSASLVAVANVCLVSVLIYKRMKYRSLANPMAMPA
;
A
#
# COMPACT_ATOMS: atom_id res chain seq x y z
N MET A 1 2.21 30.49 -6.70
CA MET A 1 1.53 29.26 -7.17
C MET A 1 2.27 28.02 -6.68
N LEU A 2 3.60 27.96 -6.85
CA LEU A 2 4.47 26.95 -6.23
C LEU A 2 4.30 26.86 -4.70
N ASP A 3 4.26 27.99 -4.00
CA ASP A 3 4.11 28.03 -2.53
C ASP A 3 2.79 27.41 -2.04
N MET A 4 1.72 27.54 -2.82
CA MET A 4 0.42 26.95 -2.49
C MET A 4 0.46 25.41 -2.62
N ILE A 5 1.15 24.90 -3.63
CA ILE A 5 1.28 23.45 -3.86
C ILE A 5 2.16 22.83 -2.77
N GLN A 6 3.26 23.47 -2.41
CA GLN A 6 4.14 23.01 -1.33
C GLN A 6 3.45 23.00 0.03
N TRP A 7 2.58 23.98 0.29
CA TRP A 7 1.76 24.02 1.49
C TRP A 7 0.76 22.84 1.58
N LEU A 8 0.37 22.24 0.45
CA LEU A 8 -0.55 21.10 0.41
C LEU A 8 0.13 19.75 0.65
N TYR A 9 1.44 19.63 0.45
CA TYR A 9 2.16 18.36 0.60
C TYR A 9 2.01 17.70 1.97
N PRO A 10 2.05 18.43 3.11
CA PRO A 10 1.80 17.83 4.42
C PRO A 10 0.40 17.22 4.55
N PHE A 11 -0.60 17.74 3.84
CA PHE A 11 -1.96 17.21 3.88
C PHE A 11 -2.10 15.94 3.04
N SER A 12 -1.35 15.83 1.94
CA SER A 12 -1.35 14.64 1.06
C SER A 12 -1.03 13.36 1.82
N TRP A 13 0.03 13.36 2.64
CA TRP A 13 0.38 12.15 3.41
C TRP A 13 -0.59 11.88 4.56
N LEU A 14 -1.22 12.90 5.15
CA LEU A 14 -2.29 12.72 6.14
C LEU A 14 -3.52 12.04 5.53
N PHE A 15 -3.95 12.48 4.34
CA PHE A 15 -5.04 11.82 3.62
C PHE A 15 -4.68 10.39 3.22
N ALA A 16 -3.44 10.17 2.78
CA ALA A 16 -2.93 8.82 2.51
C ALA A 16 -3.02 7.92 3.76
N LEU A 17 -2.55 8.40 4.92
CA LEU A 17 -2.65 7.65 6.17
C LEU A 17 -4.10 7.33 6.52
N CYS A 18 -5.01 8.29 6.44
CA CYS A 18 -6.43 8.06 6.71
C CYS A 18 -7.05 7.04 5.74
N SER A 19 -6.57 6.98 4.50
CA SER A 19 -7.05 6.03 3.48
C SER A 19 -6.49 4.61 3.67
N PHE A 20 -5.21 4.47 4.02
CA PHE A 20 -4.56 3.16 4.18
C PHE A 20 -4.77 2.53 5.56
N SER A 21 -4.83 3.34 6.63
CA SER A 21 -4.94 2.86 8.02
C SER A 21 -6.12 1.91 8.26
N PRO A 22 -7.37 2.24 7.89
CA PRO A 22 -8.50 1.34 8.17
C PRO A 22 -8.36 0.00 7.42
N GLN A 23 -7.76 0.02 6.23
CA GLN A 23 -7.60 -1.16 5.39
C GLN A 23 -6.52 -2.09 5.93
N ILE A 24 -5.38 -1.53 6.33
CA ILE A 24 -4.30 -2.28 6.98
C ILE A 24 -4.79 -2.86 8.31
N LEU A 25 -5.48 -2.06 9.14
CA LEU A 25 -6.03 -2.51 10.43
C LEU A 25 -7.04 -3.64 10.26
N ARG A 26 -7.94 -3.55 9.26
CA ARG A 26 -8.88 -4.63 8.93
C ARG A 26 -8.12 -5.89 8.54
N LEU A 27 -7.16 -5.80 7.63
CA LEU A 27 -6.37 -6.95 7.16
C LEU A 27 -5.60 -7.65 8.28
N VAL A 28 -4.97 -6.87 9.17
CA VAL A 28 -4.22 -7.41 10.30
C VAL A 28 -5.14 -8.15 11.27
N ARG A 29 -6.31 -7.56 11.59
CA ARG A 29 -7.29 -8.12 12.54
C ARG A 29 -8.05 -9.33 11.99
N THR A 30 -8.27 -9.42 10.68
CA THR A 30 -9.00 -10.53 10.07
C THR A 30 -8.21 -11.85 10.20
N LYS A 31 -8.85 -12.89 10.74
CA LYS A 31 -8.29 -14.26 10.91
C LYS A 31 -8.74 -15.22 9.79
N SER A 32 -8.88 -14.71 8.57
CA SER A 32 -9.30 -15.50 7.40
C SER A 32 -8.48 -15.11 6.16
N SER A 33 -8.68 -15.87 5.08
CA SER A 33 -8.09 -15.53 3.78
C SER A 33 -8.66 -14.20 3.28
N ALA A 34 -7.79 -13.23 3.00
CA ALA A 34 -8.17 -11.89 2.53
C ALA A 34 -8.54 -11.91 1.03
N GLN A 35 -9.60 -12.64 0.68
CA GLN A 35 -10.11 -12.72 -0.69
C GLN A 35 -10.97 -11.51 -1.07
N ASP A 36 -11.57 -10.83 -0.10
CA ASP A 36 -12.39 -9.62 -0.29
C ASP A 36 -11.62 -8.46 -0.94
N LEU A 37 -10.29 -8.40 -0.79
CA LEU A 37 -9.46 -7.37 -1.39
C LEU A 37 -8.77 -7.90 -2.65
N SER A 38 -8.91 -7.18 -3.76
CA SER A 38 -8.26 -7.49 -5.04
C SER A 38 -6.75 -7.27 -4.99
N LEU A 39 -5.97 -8.36 -4.93
CA LEU A 39 -4.50 -8.30 -5.02
C LEU A 39 -4.00 -7.60 -6.29
N PRO A 40 -4.55 -7.85 -7.50
CA PRO A 40 -4.12 -7.14 -8.72
C PRO A 40 -4.25 -5.62 -8.60
N SER A 41 -5.35 -5.13 -8.01
CA SER A 41 -5.56 -3.69 -7.82
C SER A 41 -4.50 -3.09 -6.88
N TRP A 42 -4.14 -3.80 -5.81
CA TRP A 42 -3.10 -3.35 -4.89
C TRP A 42 -1.69 -3.39 -5.48
N LEU A 43 -1.41 -4.34 -6.37
CA LEU A 43 -0.17 -4.34 -7.14
C LEU A 43 -0.10 -3.17 -8.12
N MET A 44 -1.22 -2.79 -8.74
CA MET A 44 -1.28 -1.58 -9.57
C MET A 44 -1.03 -0.31 -8.76
N PHE A 45 -1.60 -0.18 -7.56
CA PHE A 45 -1.34 0.96 -6.69
C PHE A 45 0.11 1.04 -6.22
N LEU A 46 0.72 -0.11 -5.91
CA LEU A 46 2.15 -0.17 -5.60
C LEU A 46 3.01 0.26 -6.79
N ALA A 47 2.72 -0.24 -8.00
CA ALA A 47 3.43 0.18 -9.20
C ALA A 47 3.30 1.68 -9.47
N ASN A 48 2.09 2.24 -9.31
CA ASN A 48 1.86 3.68 -9.42
C ASN A 48 2.63 4.48 -8.36
N ALA A 49 2.68 3.99 -7.12
CA ALA A 49 3.46 4.63 -6.05
C ALA A 49 4.96 4.60 -6.35
N CYS A 50 5.49 3.50 -6.90
CA CYS A 50 6.88 3.42 -7.34
C CYS A 50 7.18 4.42 -8.46
N LEU A 51 6.33 4.49 -9.49
CA LEU A 51 6.49 5.46 -10.58
C LEU A 51 6.44 6.91 -10.07
N GLY A 52 5.47 7.24 -9.22
CA GLY A 52 5.34 8.56 -8.63
C GLY A 52 6.54 8.93 -7.75
N TRP A 53 7.04 7.98 -6.96
CA TRP A 53 8.24 8.18 -6.15
C TRP A 53 9.50 8.38 -7.00
N SER A 54 9.71 7.53 -8.02
CA SER A 54 10.84 7.67 -8.93
C SER A 54 10.81 9.00 -9.69
N TYR A 55 9.63 9.44 -10.13
CA TYR A 55 9.47 10.75 -10.75
C TYR A 55 9.81 11.90 -9.79
N ALA A 56 9.31 11.84 -8.55
CA ALA A 56 9.63 12.84 -7.53
C ALA A 56 11.15 12.91 -7.24
N PHE A 57 11.81 11.75 -7.19
CA PHE A 57 13.23 11.65 -6.84
C PHE A 57 14.16 12.05 -8.01
N PHE A 58 13.91 11.54 -9.21
CA PHE A 58 14.83 11.69 -10.35
C PHE A 58 14.53 12.88 -11.26
N VAL A 59 13.31 13.43 -11.22
CA VAL A 59 12.88 14.48 -12.17
C VAL A 59 12.54 15.78 -11.45
N VAL A 60 11.75 15.69 -10.37
CA VAL A 60 11.28 16.90 -9.67
C VAL A 60 12.29 17.41 -8.66
N GLU A 61 13.00 16.50 -7.99
CA GLU A 61 14.02 16.80 -6.96
C GLU A 61 13.48 17.64 -5.77
N ASP A 62 12.15 17.64 -5.55
CA ASP A 62 11.50 18.31 -4.42
C ASP A 62 11.49 17.41 -3.18
N GLY A 63 12.23 17.80 -2.15
CA GLY A 63 12.38 17.02 -0.92
C GLY A 63 11.05 16.73 -0.20
N MET A 64 10.11 17.67 -0.18
CA MET A 64 8.81 17.45 0.48
C MET A 64 7.94 16.47 -0.31
N LEU A 65 7.97 16.55 -1.64
CA LEU A 65 7.28 15.60 -2.51
C LEU A 65 7.88 14.20 -2.38
N ILE A 66 9.22 14.08 -2.32
CA ILE A 66 9.92 12.82 -2.13
C ILE A 66 9.53 12.17 -0.81
N VAL A 67 9.53 12.91 0.30
CA VAL A 67 9.11 12.39 1.61
C VAL A 67 7.66 11.92 1.58
N SER A 68 6.77 12.73 1.01
CA SER A 68 5.34 12.39 0.91
C SER A 68 5.11 11.14 0.05
N ALA A 69 5.77 11.05 -1.11
CA ALA A 69 5.70 9.89 -1.99
C ALA A 69 6.30 8.63 -1.33
N SER A 70 7.37 8.79 -0.54
CA SER A 70 8.01 7.69 0.20
C SER A 70 7.04 7.08 1.21
N LEU A 71 6.31 7.91 1.95
CA LEU A 71 5.31 7.46 2.92
C LEU A 71 4.17 6.68 2.23
N VAL A 72 3.69 7.16 1.09
CA VAL A 72 2.66 6.47 0.29
C VAL A 72 3.19 5.14 -0.24
N ALA A 73 4.43 5.09 -0.74
CA ALA A 73 5.06 3.86 -1.22
C ALA A 73 5.20 2.83 -0.09
N VAL A 74 5.68 3.24 1.09
CA VAL A 74 5.80 2.36 2.27
C VAL A 74 4.44 1.82 2.71
N ALA A 75 3.40 2.66 2.73
CA ALA A 75 2.05 2.22 3.07
C ALA A 75 1.51 1.17 2.07
N ASN A 76 1.75 1.35 0.77
CA ASN A 76 1.37 0.38 -0.26
C ASN A 76 2.15 -0.93 -0.12
N VAL A 77 3.47 -0.86 0.11
CA VAL A 77 4.31 -2.04 0.36
C VAL A 77 3.81 -2.81 1.57
N CYS A 78 3.49 -2.12 2.67
CA CYS A 78 2.96 -2.73 3.88
C CYS A 78 1.65 -3.47 3.61
N LEU A 79 0.70 -2.80 2.95
CA LEU A 79 -0.60 -3.40 2.64
C LEU A 79 -0.48 -4.61 1.71
N VAL A 80 0.27 -4.50 0.62
CA VAL A 80 0.53 -5.61 -0.31
C VAL A 80 1.20 -6.78 0.41
N SER A 81 2.19 -6.51 1.26
CA SER A 81 2.91 -7.56 2.01
C SER A 81 1.98 -8.30 2.98
N VAL A 82 1.14 -7.58 3.74
CA VAL A 82 0.16 -8.19 4.64
C VAL A 82 -0.89 -8.97 3.85
N LEU A 83 -1.35 -8.45 2.71
CA LEU A 83 -2.32 -9.12 1.84
C LEU A 83 -1.76 -10.44 1.27
N ILE A 84 -0.54 -10.44 0.76
CA ILE A 84 0.15 -11.64 0.29
C ILE A 84 0.35 -12.62 1.45
N TYR A 85 0.85 -12.17 2.59
CA TYR A 85 1.05 -13.01 3.77
C TYR A 85 -0.24 -13.70 4.21
N LYS A 86 -1.35 -12.95 4.33
CA LYS A 86 -2.65 -13.51 4.71
C LYS A 86 -3.14 -14.51 3.66
N ARG A 87 -3.06 -14.19 2.38
CA ARG A 87 -3.47 -15.11 1.31
C ARG A 87 -2.65 -16.39 1.31
N MET A 88 -1.34 -16.32 1.55
CA MET A 88 -0.46 -17.50 1.64
C MET A 88 -0.74 -18.33 2.89
N LYS A 89 -0.79 -17.70 4.07
CA LYS A 89 -1.00 -18.38 5.35
C LYS A 89 -2.35 -19.11 5.43
N TYR A 90 -3.41 -18.49 4.93
CA TYR A 90 -4.75 -19.06 4.96
C TYR A 90 -5.10 -19.86 3.68
N ARG A 91 -4.16 -20.05 2.75
CA ARG A 91 -4.35 -20.87 1.54
C ARG A 91 -4.59 -22.34 1.85
N SER A 92 -3.87 -22.91 2.82
CA SER A 92 -4.00 -24.33 3.19
C SER A 92 -5.32 -24.61 3.92
N LEU A 93 -5.78 -23.66 4.74
CA LEU A 93 -7.06 -23.76 5.45
C LEU A 93 -8.28 -23.71 4.52
N ALA A 94 -8.13 -23.10 3.33
CA ALA A 94 -9.19 -23.05 2.32
C ALA A 94 -9.23 -24.28 1.40
N ASN A 95 -8.23 -25.18 1.48
CA ASN A 95 -8.12 -26.33 0.57
C ASN A 95 -7.81 -27.63 1.35
N PRO A 96 -8.81 -28.26 1.99
CA PRO A 96 -8.60 -29.46 2.82
C PRO A 96 -8.10 -30.69 2.04
N MET A 97 -8.12 -30.67 0.70
CA MET A 97 -7.59 -31.74 -0.16
C MET A 97 -6.10 -31.59 -0.51
N ALA A 98 -5.40 -30.57 0.00
CA ALA A 98 -3.98 -30.33 -0.29
C ALA A 98 -3.01 -30.93 0.75
N MET A 99 -3.48 -31.80 1.65
CA MET A 99 -2.57 -32.59 2.48
C MET A 99 -2.04 -33.77 1.66
N PRO A 100 -0.71 -33.92 1.52
CA PRO A 100 -0.16 -35.16 0.99
C PRO A 100 -0.55 -36.28 1.95
N ALA A 101 -1.16 -37.33 1.39
CA ALA A 101 -1.49 -38.57 2.09
C ALA A 101 -0.24 -39.25 2.65
#